data_AF-A0ABD2TUB2-F1
#
_entry.id   AF-A0ABD2TUB2-F1
#
_cell.length_a   1.000
_cell.length_b   1.000
_cell.length_c   1.000
_cell.angle_alpha   90.00
_cell.angle_beta   90.00
_cell.angle_gamma   90.00
#
_symmetry.space_group_name_H-M   'P 1'
#
loop_
_entity.id
_entity.type
_entity.pdbx_description
1 polymer ?
#
loop_
_entity_poly.entity_id
_entity_poly.type
_entity_poly.pdbx_seq_one_letter_code
_entity_poly.pdbx_strand_id
1 'polypeptide(L)'
;KYSGGLPLALVTLGSHLQGRSVEEWRYEFKKLRAIPHCDIQKILKISFDGLDCDTQSVFLDIACAFHGFFEDEVIKTLNACGFYSESAISTLVQRNLLQ
;
A
#
# COMPACT_ATOMS: atom_id res chain seq x y z
N LYS A 1 8.33 10.83 0.09
CA LYS A 1 8.35 9.42 0.56
C LYS A 1 6.98 8.93 1.02
N TYR A 2 6.29 9.59 1.96
CA TYR A 2 5.01 9.09 2.51
C TYR A 2 3.92 8.85 1.45
N SER A 3 3.77 9.71 0.46
CA SER A 3 2.75 9.55 -0.59
C SER A 3 3.07 8.44 -1.61
N GLY A 4 4.22 7.77 -1.53
CA GLY A 4 4.55 6.65 -2.44
C GLY A 4 4.53 7.00 -3.94
N GLY A 5 4.57 8.29 -4.30
CA GLY A 5 4.41 8.74 -5.69
C GLY A 5 2.95 8.88 -6.15
N LEU A 6 1.96 8.61 -5.29
CA LEU A 6 0.53 8.78 -5.57
C LEU A 6 0.12 10.26 -5.50
N PRO A 7 -0.23 10.92 -6.62
CA PRO A 7 -0.60 12.33 -6.62
C PRO A 7 -1.81 12.62 -5.75
N LEU A 8 -2.79 11.72 -5.73
CA LEU A 8 -4.00 11.88 -4.93
C LEU A 8 -3.71 11.83 -3.42
N ALA A 9 -2.78 10.98 -2.98
CA ALA A 9 -2.32 10.98 -1.59
C ALA A 9 -1.66 12.31 -1.21
N LEU A 10 -0.92 12.94 -2.12
CA LEU A 10 -0.30 14.24 -1.89
C LEU A 10 -1.35 15.36 -1.75
N VAL A 11 -2.37 15.38 -2.62
CA VAL A 11 -3.45 16.37 -2.56
C VAL A 11 -4.22 16.25 -1.25
N THR A 12 -4.62 15.03 -0.85
CA THR A 12 -5.35 14.80 0.41
C THR A 12 -4.56 15.28 1.62
N LEU A 13 -3.24 15.04 1.66
CA LEU A 13 -2.39 15.54 2.75
C LEU A 13 -2.24 17.05 2.73
N GLY A 14 -2.09 17.64 1.54
CA GLY A 14 -2.01 19.09 1.37
C GLY A 14 -3.25 19.79 1.92
N SER A 15 -4.43 19.26 1.61
CA SER A 15 -5.70 19.77 2.17
C SER A 15 -5.81 19.57 3.68
N HIS A 16 -5.42 18.40 4.21
CA HIS A 16 -5.46 18.12 5.67
C HIS A 16 -4.57 19.05 6.50
N LEU A 17 -3.45 19.47 5.93
CA LEU A 17 -2.43 20.29 6.59
C LEU A 17 -2.55 21.80 6.30
N GLN A 18 -3.50 22.20 5.44
CA GLN A 18 -3.66 23.60 5.05
C GLN A 18 -3.98 24.49 6.26
N GLY A 19 -3.30 25.64 6.36
CA GLY A 19 -3.53 26.64 7.41
C GLY A 19 -2.89 26.32 8.77
N ARG A 20 -2.21 25.17 8.91
CA ARG A 20 -1.50 24.79 10.14
C ARG A 20 -0.07 25.32 10.17
N SER A 21 0.47 25.52 11.38
CA SER A 21 1.86 25.90 11.63
C SER A 21 2.86 24.77 11.34
N VAL A 22 4.14 25.10 11.19
CA VAL A 22 5.21 24.12 10.93
C VAL A 22 5.33 23.10 12.07
N GLU A 23 5.11 23.53 13.31
CA GLU A 23 5.10 22.69 14.50
C GLU A 23 3.95 21.67 14.41
N GLU A 24 2.73 22.12 14.09
CA GLU A 24 1.56 21.25 13.90
C GLU A 24 1.76 20.23 12.77
N TRP A 25 2.39 20.64 11.67
CA TRP A 25 2.76 19.73 10.59
C TRP A 25 3.64 18.59 11.08
N ARG A 26 4.62 18.87 11.95
CA ARG A 26 5.51 17.82 12.50
C ARG A 26 4.74 16.83 13.37
N TYR A 27 3.78 17.29 14.17
CA TYR A 27 2.95 16.40 15.00
C TYR A 27 2.00 15.55 14.16
N GLU A 28 1.31 16.16 13.19
CA GLU A 28 0.43 15.44 12.26
C GLU A 28 1.21 14.42 11.43
N PHE A 29 2.39 14.78 10.94
CA PHE A 29 3.20 13.86 10.15
C PHE A 29 3.71 12.66 10.96
N LYS A 30 4.04 12.85 12.24
CA LYS A 30 4.34 11.72 13.15
C LYS A 30 3.13 10.80 13.32
N LYS A 31 1.94 11.37 13.49
CA LYS A 31 0.69 10.59 13.57
C LYS A 31 0.42 9.82 12.28
N LEU A 32 0.55 10.47 11.13
CA LEU A 32 0.32 9.88 9.80
C LEU A 32 1.23 8.69 9.51
N ARG A 33 2.47 8.71 10.00
CA ARG A 33 3.41 7.58 9.89
C ARG A 33 2.97 6.35 10.69
N ALA A 34 2.31 6.55 11.83
CA ALA A 34 1.81 5.45 12.66
C ALA A 34 0.40 5.00 12.24
N ILE A 35 -0.44 5.96 11.86
CA ILE A 35 -1.85 5.76 11.52
C ILE A 35 -2.10 6.46 10.19
N PRO A 36 -2.22 5.70 9.08
CA PRO A 36 -2.42 6.30 7.79
C PRO A 36 -3.74 7.08 7.71
N HIS A 37 -3.75 8.16 6.91
CA HIS A 37 -4.93 8.99 6.75
C HIS A 37 -6.11 8.17 6.22
N CYS A 38 -7.28 8.25 6.86
CA CYS A 38 -8.42 7.40 6.54
C CYS A 38 -8.88 7.55 5.09
N ASP A 39 -8.90 8.77 4.54
CA ASP A 39 -9.32 8.96 3.14
C ASP A 39 -8.30 8.41 2.14
N ILE A 40 -7.01 8.44 2.47
CA ILE A 40 -5.97 7.82 1.64
C ILE A 40 -6.13 6.30 1.69
N GLN A 41 -6.38 5.73 2.87
CA GLN A 41 -6.68 4.31 3.00
C GLN A 41 -7.94 3.91 2.23
N LYS A 42 -9.03 4.69 2.30
CA LYS A 42 -10.26 4.41 1.55
C LYS A 42 -10.00 4.38 0.04
N ILE A 43 -9.23 5.34 -0.47
CA ILE A 43 -8.87 5.40 -1.89
C ILE A 43 -8.08 4.16 -2.30
N LEU A 44 -7.05 3.78 -1.54
CA LEU A 44 -6.25 2.58 -1.83
C LEU A 44 -7.07 1.31 -1.71
N LYS A 45 -8.00 1.27 -0.76
CA LYS A 45 -8.89 0.14 -0.52
C LYS A 45 -9.79 -0.15 -1.71
N ILE A 46 -10.20 0.84 -2.50
CA ILE A 46 -10.99 0.61 -3.73
C ILE A 46 -10.23 -0.32 -4.71
N SER A 47 -8.93 -0.07 -4.91
CA SER A 47 -8.11 -0.91 -5.79
C SER A 47 -7.93 -2.33 -5.24
N PHE A 48 -7.80 -2.45 -3.91
CA PHE A 48 -7.68 -3.73 -3.21
C PHE A 48 -8.98 -4.55 -3.21
N ASP A 49 -10.11 -3.92 -2.91
CA ASP A 49 -11.43 -4.56 -2.86
C ASP A 49 -11.86 -5.10 -4.23
N GLY A 50 -11.30 -4.58 -5.32
CA GLY A 50 -11.54 -5.09 -6.67
C GLY A 50 -10.70 -6.32 -7.06
N LEU A 51 -9.81 -6.81 -6.19
CA LEU A 51 -8.98 -8.00 -6.41
C LEU A 51 -9.78 -9.26 -6.06
N ASP A 52 -9.41 -10.40 -6.64
CA ASP A 52 -9.91 -11.70 -6.18
C ASP A 52 -9.24 -12.12 -4.85
N CYS A 53 -9.84 -13.10 -4.17
CA CYS A 53 -9.41 -13.51 -2.83
C CYS A 53 -7.94 -13.97 -2.77
N ASP A 54 -7.45 -14.67 -3.81
CA ASP A 54 -6.06 -15.17 -3.87
C ASP A 54 -5.10 -13.98 -3.94
N THR A 55 -5.35 -13.06 -4.88
CA THR A 55 -4.54 -11.86 -5.05
C THR A 55 -4.58 -10.92 -3.84
N GLN A 56 -5.73 -10.83 -3.13
CA GLN A 56 -5.84 -10.08 -1.87
C GLN A 56 -4.94 -10.66 -0.78
N SER A 57 -4.95 -11.98 -0.60
CA SER A 57 -4.08 -12.66 0.36
C SER A 57 -2.61 -12.46 0.04
N VAL A 58 -2.22 -12.68 -1.22
CA VAL A 58 -0.84 -12.46 -1.69
C VAL A 58 -0.38 -11.02 -1.42
N PHE A 59 -1.22 -10.01 -1.71
CA PHE A 59 -0.87 -8.62 -1.43
C PHE A 59 -0.62 -8.37 0.07
N LEU A 60 -1.45 -8.93 0.94
CA LEU A 60 -1.31 -8.79 2.39
C LEU A 60 -0.04 -9.48 2.89
N ASP A 61 0.25 -10.70 2.43
CA ASP A 61 1.47 -11.40 2.81
C ASP A 61 2.72 -10.65 2.36
N ILE A 62 2.71 -10.09 1.14
CA ILE A 62 3.81 -9.25 0.66
C ILE A 62 3.99 -8.01 1.54
N ALA A 63 2.89 -7.30 1.84
CA ALA A 63 2.94 -6.06 2.61
C ALA A 63 3.34 -6.29 4.08
N CYS A 64 2.93 -7.40 4.69
CA CYS A 64 3.11 -7.68 6.11
C CYS A 64 4.38 -8.49 6.41
N ALA A 65 4.75 -9.45 5.56
CA ALA A 65 5.80 -10.43 5.85
C ALA A 65 6.98 -10.36 4.88
N PHE A 66 6.75 -10.04 3.61
CA PHE A 66 7.80 -10.09 2.57
C PHE A 66 8.28 -8.73 2.07
N HIS A 67 8.10 -7.66 2.86
CA HIS A 67 8.61 -6.35 2.49
C HIS A 67 10.15 -6.37 2.36
N GLY A 68 10.66 -6.12 1.15
CA GLY A 68 12.10 -6.08 0.85
C GLY A 68 12.73 -7.42 0.46
N PHE A 69 11.94 -8.48 0.32
CA PHE A 69 12.41 -9.77 -0.19
C PHE A 69 12.48 -9.79 -1.71
N PHE A 70 13.27 -10.72 -2.26
CA PHE A 70 13.34 -10.93 -3.71
C PHE A 70 12.09 -11.63 -4.23
N GLU A 71 11.63 -11.24 -5.42
CA GLU A 71 10.41 -11.76 -6.05
C GLU A 71 10.39 -13.30 -6.13
N ASP A 72 11.50 -13.91 -6.57
CA ASP A 72 11.62 -15.37 -6.68
C ASP A 72 11.43 -16.10 -5.33
N GLU A 73 11.90 -15.51 -4.23
CA GLU A 73 11.74 -16.08 -2.89
C GLU A 73 10.28 -15.99 -2.42
N VAL A 74 9.63 -14.87 -2.71
CA VAL A 74 8.21 -14.63 -2.39
C VAL A 74 7.33 -15.60 -3.17
N ILE A 75 7.51 -15.68 -4.50
CA ILE A 75 6.75 -16.57 -5.39
C ILE A 75 6.89 -18.01 -4.91
N LYS A 76 8.12 -18.48 -4.68
CA LYS A 76 8.36 -19.85 -4.24
C LYS A 76 7.67 -20.18 -2.92
N THR A 77 7.72 -19.24 -1.96
CA THR A 77 7.14 -19.44 -0.63
C THR A 77 5.62 -19.46 -0.69
N LEU A 78 5.00 -18.49 -1.37
CA LEU A 78 3.55 -18.39 -1.48
C LEU A 78 2.96 -19.52 -2.35
N ASN A 79 3.64 -19.94 -3.42
CA ASN A 79 3.21 -21.11 -4.20
C ASN A 79 3.28 -22.41 -3.40
N ALA A 80 4.25 -22.54 -2.48
CA ALA A 80 4.28 -23.68 -1.55
C ALA A 80 3.08 -23.69 -0.58
N CYS A 81 2.44 -22.54 -0.35
CA CYS A 81 1.20 -22.40 0.40
C CYS A 81 -0.07 -22.58 -0.46
N GLY A 82 0.07 -22.81 -1.77
CA GLY A 82 -1.03 -23.06 -2.70
C GLY A 82 -1.61 -21.81 -3.37
N PHE A 83 -0.96 -20.66 -3.25
CA PHE A 83 -1.34 -19.43 -3.98
C PHE A 83 -0.90 -19.49 -5.44
N TYR A 84 -1.53 -18.68 -6.30
CA TYR A 84 -1.13 -18.47 -7.69
C TYR A 84 -0.28 -17.20 -7.83
N SER A 85 0.89 -17.20 -7.18
CA SER A 85 1.64 -15.98 -6.88
C SER A 85 2.09 -15.20 -8.11
N GLU A 86 2.49 -15.87 -9.19
CA GLU A 86 2.89 -15.22 -10.44
C GLU A 86 1.74 -14.42 -11.04
N SER A 87 0.53 -15.00 -11.07
CA SER A 87 -0.68 -14.34 -11.58
C SER A 87 -1.11 -13.19 -10.67
N ALA A 88 -1.06 -13.40 -9.35
CA ALA A 88 -1.39 -12.40 -8.35
C ALA A 88 -0.43 -11.19 -8.44
N ILE A 89 0.89 -11.42 -8.47
CA ILE A 89 1.91 -10.37 -8.58
C ILE A 89 1.74 -9.59 -9.89
N SER A 90 1.53 -10.29 -11.02
CA SER A 90 1.27 -9.63 -12.30
C SER A 90 0.05 -8.69 -12.23
N THR A 91 -1.03 -9.15 -11.60
CA THR A 91 -2.25 -8.35 -11.39
C THR A 91 -1.99 -7.14 -10.48
N LEU A 92 -1.21 -7.31 -9.42
CA LEU A 92 -0.87 -6.25 -8.48
C LEU A 92 -0.01 -5.16 -9.14
N VAL A 93 0.94 -5.54 -9.99
CA VAL A 93 1.74 -4.60 -10.81
C VAL A 93 0.85 -3.87 -11.81
N GLN A 94 -0.01 -4.58 -12.55
CA GLN A 94 -0.95 -3.96 -13.49
C GLN A 94 -1.89 -2.95 -12.83
N ARG A 95 -2.25 -3.18 -11.56
CA ARG A 95 -3.09 -2.29 -10.76
C ARG A 95 -2.32 -1.24 -9.96
N ASN A 96 -1.01 -1.13 -10.15
CA ASN A 96 -0.13 -0.19 -9.43
C ASN A 96 -0.22 -0.34 -7.90
N LEU A 97 -0.46 -1.56 -7.42
CA LEU A 97 -0.44 -1.92 -5.99
C LEU A 97 0.94 -2.46 -5.57
N LEU A 98 1.74 -2.93 -6.52
CA LEU A 98 3.15 -3.30 -6.37
C LEU A 98 4.00 -2.54 -7.40
N GLN A 99 5.25 -2.26 -7.04
CA GLN A 99 6.24 -1.53 -7.87
C GLN A 99 7.51 -2.35 -8.07
#